data_AF-A0A8T2EWD4-F1
#
_entry.id   AF-A0A8T2EWD4-F1
#
_cell.length_a   1.000
_cell.length_b   1.000
_cell.length_c   1.000
_cell.angle_alpha   90.00
_cell.angle_beta   90.00
_cell.angle_gamma   90.00
#
_symmetry.space_group_name_H-M   'P 1'
#
loop_
_entity.id
_entity.type
_entity.pdbx_description
1 polymer ?
#
loop_
_entity_poly.entity_id
_entity_poly.type
_entity_poly.pdbx_seq_one_letter_code
_entity_poly.pdbx_strand_id
1 'polypeptide(L)'
;MTQKSNQFKGQQKRKTIAPNRHGKSIQTRKGKRNVKPTKMTKEMDTDRELTKFINHCNEVKATNAACKEGGQLNIIKAESQPEPSKKSAK
;
A
#
# COMPACT_ATOMS: atom_id res chain seq x y z
N MET A 1 -51.57 -13.76 -4.18
CA MET A 1 -50.43 -14.30 -4.95
C MET A 1 -49.63 -13.12 -5.50
N THR A 2 -48.68 -12.56 -4.73
CA THR A 2 -47.85 -11.44 -5.21
C THR A 2 -46.43 -11.54 -4.66
N GLN A 3 -45.63 -12.35 -5.34
CA GLN A 3 -44.21 -12.63 -5.04
C GLN A 3 -43.31 -11.84 -6.01
N LYS A 4 -43.21 -10.50 -5.89
CA LYS A 4 -42.33 -9.70 -6.77
C LYS A 4 -41.66 -8.50 -6.09
N SER A 5 -41.30 -8.60 -4.81
CA SER A 5 -40.58 -7.51 -4.12
C SER A 5 -39.15 -7.28 -4.65
N ASN A 6 -38.51 -8.30 -5.22
CA ASN A 6 -37.10 -8.26 -5.66
C ASN A 6 -36.90 -8.19 -7.19
N GLN A 7 -37.96 -8.00 -7.98
CA GLN A 7 -37.91 -7.98 -9.45
C GLN A 7 -37.90 -6.57 -10.06
N PHE A 8 -37.97 -5.51 -9.24
CA PHE A 8 -37.96 -4.14 -9.77
C PHE A 8 -36.56 -3.71 -10.22
N LYS A 9 -36.47 -3.29 -11.49
CA LYS A 9 -35.28 -2.67 -12.08
C LYS A 9 -35.00 -1.36 -11.34
N GLY A 10 -33.79 -1.20 -10.79
CA GLY A 10 -33.39 0.02 -10.06
C GLY A 10 -33.17 -0.15 -8.54
N GLN A 11 -33.51 -1.29 -7.93
CA GLN A 11 -33.12 -1.54 -6.55
C GLN A 11 -31.59 -1.70 -6.43
N GLN A 12 -30.96 -0.86 -5.60
CA GLN A 12 -29.54 -0.97 -5.31
C GLN A 12 -29.26 -2.25 -4.50
N LYS A 13 -28.77 -3.29 -5.18
CA LYS A 13 -28.23 -4.48 -4.51
C LYS A 13 -26.99 -4.07 -3.72
N ARG A 14 -27.12 -3.96 -2.39
CA ARG A 14 -25.96 -3.84 -1.50
C ARG A 14 -25.17 -5.15 -1.58
N LYS A 15 -23.99 -5.12 -2.19
CA LYS A 15 -23.08 -6.27 -2.23
C LYS A 15 -22.52 -6.47 -0.81
N THR A 16 -23.19 -7.27 0.00
CA THR A 16 -22.70 -7.67 1.32
C THR A 16 -21.49 -8.59 1.12
N ILE A 17 -20.38 -8.27 1.78
CA ILE A 17 -19.15 -9.06 1.70
C ILE A 17 -19.44 -10.44 2.33
N ALA A 18 -19.09 -11.51 1.62
CA ALA A 18 -19.28 -12.87 2.13
C ALA A 18 -18.48 -13.08 3.43
N PRO A 19 -19.05 -13.76 4.44
CA PRO A 19 -18.33 -14.10 5.66
C PRO A 19 -17.19 -15.09 5.36
N ASN A 20 -16.23 -15.18 6.28
CA ASN A 20 -15.14 -16.15 6.15
C ASN A 20 -15.65 -17.61 6.31
N ARG A 21 -14.77 -18.60 6.11
CA ARG A 21 -15.10 -20.04 6.24
C ARG A 21 -15.71 -20.44 7.60
N HIS A 22 -15.58 -19.61 8.63
CA HIS A 22 -16.15 -19.82 9.97
C HIS A 22 -17.34 -18.91 10.26
N GLY A 23 -17.93 -18.27 9.24
CA GLY A 23 -19.12 -17.43 9.38
C GLY A 23 -18.87 -16.07 10.03
N LYS A 24 -17.62 -15.69 10.34
CA LYS A 24 -17.31 -14.41 10.97
C LYS A 24 -17.24 -13.29 9.93
N SER A 25 -17.70 -12.11 10.33
CA SER A 25 -17.57 -10.90 9.49
C SER A 25 -16.10 -10.57 9.27
N ILE A 26 -15.74 -10.29 8.02
CA ILE A 26 -14.37 -9.89 7.68
C ILE A 26 -14.19 -8.45 8.17
N GLN A 27 -13.48 -8.26 9.28
CA GLN A 27 -13.05 -6.95 9.72
C GLN A 27 -11.94 -6.44 8.80
N THR A 28 -12.30 -5.85 7.65
CA THR A 28 -11.38 -5.04 6.87
C THR A 28 -11.19 -3.71 7.58
N ARG A 29 -10.19 -3.62 8.47
CA ARG A 29 -9.80 -2.31 9.06
C ARG A 29 -9.33 -1.41 7.92
N LYS A 30 -10.12 -0.37 7.60
CA LYS A 30 -9.75 0.64 6.63
C LYS A 30 -8.46 1.31 7.11
N GLY A 31 -7.41 1.25 6.29
CA GLY A 31 -6.09 1.77 6.63
C GLY A 31 -5.14 0.73 7.23
N LYS A 32 -4.15 0.36 6.42
CA LYS A 32 -2.83 -0.16 6.83
C LYS A 32 -2.79 -1.50 7.57
N ARG A 33 -2.45 -2.53 6.81
CA ARG A 33 -1.30 -3.35 7.17
C ARG A 33 -0.23 -3.16 6.10
N ASN A 34 0.79 -2.35 6.39
CA ASN A 34 2.07 -2.46 5.68
C ASN A 34 2.75 -3.74 6.16
N VAL A 35 2.15 -4.89 5.86
CA VAL A 35 2.74 -6.19 6.17
C VAL A 35 3.72 -6.46 5.05
N LYS A 36 5.01 -6.51 5.38
CA LYS A 36 6.03 -6.97 4.45
C LYS A 36 5.57 -8.33 3.89
N PRO A 37 5.62 -8.54 2.56
CA PRO A 37 5.26 -9.81 1.97
C PRO A 37 6.04 -10.93 2.63
N THR A 38 5.37 -12.04 2.97
CA THR A 38 6.02 -13.21 3.57
C THR A 38 6.96 -13.91 2.60
N LYS A 39 6.73 -13.76 1.30
CA LYS A 39 7.60 -14.22 0.21
C LYS A 39 7.93 -13.04 -0.68
N MET A 40 9.22 -12.74 -0.80
CA MET A 40 9.73 -11.77 -1.77
C MET A 40 9.94 -12.48 -3.10
N THR A 41 9.31 -11.99 -4.16
CA THR A 41 9.57 -12.44 -5.53
C THR A 41 10.63 -11.55 -6.17
N LYS A 42 11.37 -12.08 -7.15
CA LYS A 42 12.40 -11.30 -7.87
C LYS A 42 11.82 -10.04 -8.51
N GLU A 43 10.61 -10.13 -9.05
CA GLU A 43 9.86 -8.99 -9.61
C GLU A 43 9.58 -7.89 -8.58
N MET A 44 9.23 -8.26 -7.34
CA MET A 44 9.02 -7.27 -6.29
C MET A 44 10.32 -6.58 -5.85
N ASP A 45 11.47 -7.26 -5.97
CA ASP A 45 12.77 -6.64 -5.70
C ASP A 45 13.16 -5.67 -6.82
N THR A 46 12.93 -6.04 -8.09
CA THR A 46 13.13 -5.12 -9.22
C THR A 46 12.22 -3.90 -9.12
N ASP A 47 10.95 -4.07 -8.76
CA ASP A 47 10.01 -2.96 -8.58
C ASP A 47 10.45 -2.00 -7.47
N ARG A 48 11.04 -2.55 -6.39
CA ARG A 48 11.60 -1.74 -5.30
C ARG A 48 12.80 -0.92 -5.76
N GLU A 49 13.70 -1.51 -6.54
CA GLU A 49 14.86 -0.81 -7.09
C GLU A 49 14.44 0.29 -8.07
N LEU A 50 13.49 0.01 -8.95
CA LEU A 50 12.89 1.00 -9.85
C LEU A 50 12.24 2.15 -9.08
N THR A 51 11.47 1.83 -8.04
CA THR A 51 10.83 2.86 -7.20
C THR A 51 11.87 3.74 -6.51
N LYS A 52 12.94 3.15 -5.96
CA LYS A 52 14.05 3.90 -5.35
C LYS A 52 14.73 4.84 -6.36
N PHE A 53 14.98 4.35 -7.56
CA PHE A 53 15.59 5.13 -8.64
C PHE A 53 14.71 6.32 -9.03
N ILE A 54 13.41 6.08 -9.26
CA ILE A 54 12.44 7.14 -9.62
C ILE A 54 12.38 8.20 -8.52
N ASN A 55 12.32 7.80 -7.25
CA ASN A 55 12.29 8.74 -6.12
C ASN A 55 13.55 9.60 -6.07
N HIS A 56 14.73 9.00 -6.22
CA HIS A 56 15.99 9.73 -6.27
C HIS A 56 16.02 10.74 -7.43
N CYS A 57 15.58 10.36 -8.63
CA CYS A 57 15.48 11.29 -9.75
C CYS A 57 14.53 12.45 -9.48
N ASN A 58 13.39 12.19 -8.83
CA ASN A 58 12.43 13.22 -8.45
C ASN A 58 13.00 14.18 -7.40
N GLU A 59 13.70 13.65 -6.39
CA GLU A 59 14.37 14.45 -5.34
C GLU A 59 15.44 15.37 -5.93
N VAL A 60 16.30 14.84 -6.82
CA VAL A 60 17.33 15.62 -7.52
C VAL A 60 16.68 16.70 -8.40
N LYS A 61 15.59 16.36 -9.10
CA LYS A 61 14.86 17.32 -9.94
C LYS A 61 14.26 18.46 -9.09
N ALA A 62 13.67 18.14 -7.95
CA ALA A 62 13.13 19.13 -7.02
C ALA A 62 14.23 20.04 -6.44
N THR A 63 15.37 19.44 -6.06
CA THR A 63 16.54 20.18 -5.55
C THR A 63 17.07 21.15 -6.61
N ASN A 64 17.27 20.68 -7.84
CA ASN A 64 17.74 21.52 -8.94
C ASN A 64 16.76 22.64 -9.28
N ALA A 65 15.45 22.39 -9.20
CA ALA A 65 14.44 23.43 -9.40
C ALA A 65 14.54 24.51 -8.31
N ALA A 66 14.66 24.12 -7.05
CA ALA A 66 14.83 25.08 -5.95
C ALA A 66 16.12 25.90 -6.08
N CYS A 67 17.25 25.26 -6.42
CA CYS A 67 18.52 25.95 -6.62
C CYS A 67 18.45 27.00 -7.74
N LYS A 68 17.66 26.77 -8.79
CA LYS A 68 17.45 27.75 -9.87
C LYS A 68 16.65 28.97 -9.42
N GLU A 69 15.68 28.78 -8.54
CA GLU A 69 14.85 29.85 -7.96
C GLU A 69 15.55 30.57 -6.78
N GLY A 70 16.82 30.26 -6.52
CA GLY A 70 17.60 30.84 -5.43
C GLY A 70 17.32 30.26 -4.04
N GLY A 71 16.51 29.19 -3.94
CA GLY A 71 16.29 28.44 -2.71
C GLY A 71 17.30 27.30 -2.55
N GLN A 72 17.64 26.92 -1.31
CA GLN A 72 18.51 25.78 -1.03
C GLN A 72 17.71 24.63 -0.40
N LEU A 73 17.69 23.49 -1.08
CA LEU A 73 17.18 22.22 -0.54
C LEU A 73 18.35 21.22 -0.44
N ASN A 74 18.47 20.55 0.70
CA ASN A 74 19.47 19.51 0.91
C ASN A 74 18.78 18.15 0.97
N ILE A 75 19.24 17.20 0.16
CA ILE A 75 18.77 15.80 0.22
C ILE A 75 19.43 15.13 1.43
N ILE A 76 18.68 14.98 2.52
CA ILE A 76 19.16 14.28 3.72
C ILE A 76 18.96 12.79 3.51
N LYS A 77 20.05 12.02 3.48
CA LYS A 77 20.00 10.56 3.46
C LYS A 77 19.43 10.09 4.81
N ALA A 78 18.23 9.51 4.79
CA ALA A 78 17.67 8.89 5.99
C ALA A 78 18.59 7.76 6.48
N GLU A 79 18.87 7.74 7.77
CA GLU A 79 19.61 6.65 8.42
C GLU A 79 18.89 5.32 8.18
N SER A 80 19.64 4.26 7.87
CA SER A 80 19.07 2.93 7.67
C SER A 80 18.45 2.47 8.99
N GLN A 81 17.12 2.48 9.07
CA GLN A 81 16.41 1.92 10.21
C GLN A 81 16.85 0.45 10.42
N PRO A 82 17.24 0.04 11.64
CA PRO A 82 17.66 -1.32 11.90
C PRO A 82 16.50 -2.29 11.61
N GLU A 83 16.75 -3.25 10.71
CA GLU A 83 15.81 -4.36 10.48
C GLU A 83 15.64 -5.14 11.80
N PRO A 84 14.40 -5.44 12.25
CA PRO A 84 14.20 -6.18 13.48
C PRO A 84 14.85 -7.56 13.36
N SER A 85 15.85 -7.81 14.20
CA SER A 85 16.56 -9.08 14.28
C SER A 85 15.58 -10.21 14.52
N LYS A 86 15.70 -11.26 13.70
CA LYS A 86 14.97 -12.52 13.91
C LYS A 86 15.46 -13.12 15.23
N LYS A 87 14.73 -12.91 16.33
CA LYS A 87 14.89 -13.73 17.53
C LYS A 87 14.56 -15.16 17.14
N SER A 88 15.56 -16.02 17.10
CA SER A 88 15.41 -17.47 17.07
C SER A 88 14.66 -17.88 18.34
N ALA A 89 13.45 -18.40 18.18
CA ALA A 89 12.78 -19.13 19.25
C ALA A 89 13.50 -20.47 19.41
N LYS A 90 14.02 -20.70 20.62
CA LYS A 90 14.61 -21.97 21.07
C LYS A 90 13.50 -22.89 21.57
#